data_AF-A0A3S1EHK1-F1
#
_entry.id   AF-A0A3S1EHK1-F1
#
_cell.length_a   1.000
_cell.length_b   1.000
_cell.length_c   1.000
_cell.angle_alpha   90.00
_cell.angle_beta   90.00
_cell.angle_gamma   90.00
#
_symmetry.space_group_name_H-M   'P 1'
#
loop_
_entity.id
_entity.type
_entity.pdbx_description
1 polymer ?
#
loop_
_entity_poly.entity_id
_entity_poly.type
_entity_poly.pdbx_seq_one_letter_code
_entity_poly.pdbx_strand_id
1 'polypeptide(L)'
;INFGLYHLADKYETFKFDWEKPHLEATRDLVFRNSFKDIEYILATCYDNGTRFEFECYDIAHLYNLSHFADRGLVKPPFFVQSVFGLLGGIGTHPEDVAHMKRTADRLFGDQFRWSVLGAGASQLRIAAQSAALGGNIRVGLEDSLWAGKGKLAKSNVEQVVLARKIIEGLGMEVATPDEAREILSLKGGDKVAF
;
A
#
# COMPACT_ATOMS: atom_id res chain seq x y z
N ILE A 1 -3.86 -12.25 7.66
CA ILE A 1 -4.39 -12.79 6.38
C ILE A 1 -3.45 -13.86 5.85
N ASN A 2 -3.92 -14.72 4.94
CA ASN A 2 -2.98 -15.49 4.11
C ASN A 2 -2.21 -14.50 3.22
N PHE A 3 -0.96 -14.83 2.90
CA PHE A 3 -0.12 -13.99 2.04
C PHE A 3 0.71 -14.88 1.11
N GLY A 4 0.07 -15.35 0.04
CA GLY A 4 0.59 -16.44 -0.79
C GLY A 4 1.48 -15.98 -1.94
N LEU A 5 2.78 -16.25 -1.86
CA LEU A 5 3.76 -16.03 -2.93
C LEU A 5 4.27 -17.33 -3.56
N TYR A 6 3.89 -18.50 -3.03
CA TYR A 6 4.41 -19.81 -3.42
C TYR A 6 4.25 -20.12 -4.92
N HIS A 7 3.22 -19.57 -5.56
CA HIS A 7 2.97 -19.72 -6.99
C HIS A 7 4.03 -19.03 -7.87
N LEU A 8 4.87 -18.16 -7.29
CA LEU A 8 6.01 -17.58 -7.98
C LEU A 8 7.18 -18.58 -8.07
N ALA A 9 7.26 -19.57 -7.18
CA ALA A 9 8.31 -20.59 -7.25
C ALA A 9 8.24 -21.38 -8.56
N ASP A 10 7.02 -21.56 -9.09
CA ASP A 10 6.78 -22.25 -10.37
C ASP A 10 7.14 -21.41 -11.60
N LYS A 11 7.38 -20.10 -11.43
CA LYS A 11 7.72 -19.17 -12.54
C LYS A 11 9.21 -19.08 -12.84
N TYR A 12 10.07 -19.53 -11.92
CA TYR A 12 11.52 -19.40 -12.03
C TYR A 12 12.16 -20.79 -12.03
N GLU A 13 12.95 -21.08 -13.07
CA GLU A 13 13.64 -22.36 -13.20
C GLU A 13 14.89 -22.44 -12.32
N THR A 14 15.54 -21.29 -12.08
CA THR A 14 16.80 -21.19 -11.34
C THR A 14 16.72 -20.09 -10.29
N PHE A 15 17.25 -20.39 -9.11
CA PHE A 15 17.44 -19.44 -8.01
C PHE A 15 18.93 -19.27 -7.74
N LYS A 16 19.36 -18.07 -7.38
CA LYS A 16 20.79 -17.79 -7.15
C LYS A 16 21.23 -18.24 -5.77
N PHE A 17 20.35 -18.13 -4.79
CA PHE A 17 20.60 -18.45 -3.39
C PHE A 17 19.59 -19.49 -2.90
N ASP A 18 20.08 -20.38 -2.04
CA ASP A 18 19.33 -21.54 -1.56
C ASP A 18 18.08 -21.17 -0.74
N TRP A 19 17.99 -19.94 -0.22
CA TRP A 19 16.86 -19.49 0.59
C TRP A 19 15.65 -19.03 -0.24
N GLU A 20 15.83 -18.65 -1.50
CA GLU A 20 14.79 -17.96 -2.30
C GLU A 20 13.56 -18.85 -2.54
N LYS A 21 13.78 -20.08 -3.03
CA LYS A 21 12.69 -21.02 -3.29
C LYS A 21 12.00 -21.49 -2.01
N PRO A 22 12.70 -21.92 -0.95
CA PRO A 22 12.08 -22.24 0.34
C PRO A 22 11.28 -21.08 0.93
N HIS A 23 11.77 -19.84 0.78
CA HIS A 23 11.03 -18.65 1.22
C HIS A 23 9.68 -18.53 0.51
N LEU A 24 9.66 -18.65 -0.82
CA LEU A 24 8.40 -18.61 -1.59
C LEU A 24 7.47 -19.76 -1.21
N GLU A 25 7.98 -20.99 -1.17
CA GLU A 25 7.19 -22.19 -0.85
C GLU A 25 6.57 -22.13 0.55
N ALA A 26 7.30 -21.61 1.54
CA ALA A 26 6.82 -21.48 2.91
C ALA A 26 5.56 -20.60 3.02
N THR A 27 5.37 -19.63 2.11
CA THR A 27 4.17 -18.76 2.11
C THR A 27 2.85 -19.50 1.89
N ARG A 28 2.87 -20.80 1.53
CA ARG A 28 1.67 -21.64 1.43
C ARG A 28 1.00 -21.88 2.78
N ASP A 29 1.76 -21.91 3.87
CA ASP A 29 1.29 -22.23 5.22
C ASP A 29 1.63 -21.13 6.26
N LEU A 30 2.04 -19.95 5.78
CA LEU A 30 2.30 -18.79 6.64
C LEU A 30 1.09 -17.86 6.68
N VAL A 31 0.74 -17.45 7.89
CA VAL A 31 -0.21 -16.37 8.13
C VAL A 31 0.56 -15.08 8.39
N PHE A 32 0.27 -14.05 7.60
CA PHE A 32 0.72 -12.70 7.94
C PHE A 32 -0.13 -12.17 9.09
N ARG A 33 0.40 -12.33 10.30
CA ARG A 33 -0.30 -12.11 11.57
C ARG A 33 -0.23 -10.65 11.98
N ASN A 34 -1.40 -10.03 12.11
CA ASN A 34 -1.61 -8.71 12.70
C ASN A 34 -2.92 -8.77 13.53
N SER A 35 -2.87 -9.39 14.70
CA SER A 35 -4.07 -9.46 15.56
C SER A 35 -4.39 -8.08 16.14
N PHE A 36 -5.61 -7.88 16.65
CA PHE A 36 -5.98 -6.60 17.29
C PHE A 36 -5.00 -6.23 18.42
N LYS A 37 -4.53 -7.19 19.21
CA LYS A 37 -3.51 -6.96 20.25
C LYS A 37 -2.17 -6.51 19.68
N ASP A 38 -1.75 -7.11 18.56
CA ASP A 38 -0.51 -6.73 17.89
C ASP A 38 -0.62 -5.27 17.37
N ILE A 39 -1.77 -4.90 16.80
CA ILE A 39 -2.03 -3.54 16.29
C ILE A 39 -2.05 -2.53 17.44
N GLU A 40 -2.73 -2.81 18.56
CA GLU A 40 -2.72 -1.93 19.75
C GLU A 40 -1.30 -1.67 20.25
N TYR A 41 -0.49 -2.73 20.31
CA TYR A 41 0.91 -2.63 20.72
C TYR A 41 1.74 -1.74 19.78
N ILE A 42 1.58 -1.90 18.46
CA ILE A 42 2.25 -1.08 17.45
C ILE A 42 1.84 0.39 17.59
N LEU A 43 0.53 0.66 17.68
CA LEU A 43 0.00 2.02 17.81
C LEU A 43 0.58 2.71 19.04
N ALA A 44 0.50 2.09 20.21
CA ALA A 44 1.05 2.65 21.45
C ALA A 44 2.56 2.91 21.33
N THR A 45 3.32 1.89 20.93
CA THR A 45 4.78 1.96 20.88
C THR A 45 5.29 3.02 19.90
N CYS A 46 4.69 3.11 18.72
CA CYS A 46 5.17 4.02 17.67
C CYS A 46 4.64 5.45 17.85
N TYR A 47 3.44 5.65 18.43
CA TYR A 47 2.96 7.01 18.69
C TYR A 47 3.80 7.77 19.72
N ASP A 48 4.36 7.08 20.72
CA ASP A 48 5.28 7.70 21.69
C ASP A 48 6.53 8.27 21.01
N ASN A 49 6.86 7.80 19.81
CA ASN A 49 7.98 8.28 18.99
C ASN A 49 7.57 9.33 17.94
N GLY A 50 6.32 9.81 17.98
CA GLY A 50 5.76 10.74 17.00
C GLY A 50 5.60 10.15 15.59
N THR A 51 5.60 8.82 15.47
CA THR A 51 5.40 8.14 14.18
C THR A 51 3.94 8.26 13.74
N ARG A 52 3.75 8.53 12.45
CA ARG A 52 2.46 8.39 11.77
C ARG A 52 2.47 7.14 10.91
N PHE A 53 1.29 6.61 10.64
CA PHE A 53 1.15 5.32 9.98
C PHE A 53 0.58 5.46 8.58
N GLU A 54 1.13 4.66 7.68
CA GLU A 54 0.46 4.19 6.48
C GLU A 54 -0.29 2.90 6.85
N PHE A 55 -1.62 2.91 6.76
CA PHE A 55 -2.47 1.79 7.14
C PHE A 55 -2.72 0.88 5.94
N GLU A 56 -1.95 -0.20 5.85
CA GLU A 56 -2.03 -1.22 4.80
C GLU A 56 -3.33 -2.05 4.90
N CYS A 57 -4.28 -1.77 4.01
CA CYS A 57 -5.60 -2.38 3.95
C CYS A 57 -5.70 -3.30 2.72
N TYR A 58 -5.57 -4.60 2.94
CA TYR A 58 -5.57 -5.63 1.90
C TYR A 58 -6.98 -6.13 1.55
N ASP A 59 -7.99 -5.75 2.33
CA ASP A 59 -9.37 -6.16 2.13
C ASP A 59 -10.30 -5.18 2.88
N ILE A 60 -11.59 -5.24 2.59
CA ILE A 60 -12.64 -4.43 3.22
C ILE A 60 -12.64 -4.59 4.74
N ALA A 61 -12.41 -5.80 5.24
CA ALA A 61 -12.31 -6.07 6.67
C ALA A 61 -11.22 -5.21 7.36
N HIS A 62 -10.13 -4.87 6.67
CA HIS A 62 -9.07 -4.05 7.26
C HIS A 62 -9.50 -2.59 7.44
N LEU A 63 -10.36 -2.07 6.56
CA LEU A 63 -10.96 -0.74 6.75
C LEU A 63 -11.88 -0.72 7.97
N TYR A 64 -12.67 -1.78 8.19
CA TYR A 64 -13.48 -1.93 9.40
C TYR A 64 -12.62 -2.09 10.66
N ASN A 65 -11.50 -2.80 10.59
CA ASN A 65 -10.55 -2.89 11.70
C ASN A 65 -9.96 -1.51 12.04
N LEU A 66 -9.58 -0.72 11.02
CA LEU A 66 -9.11 0.65 11.23
C LEU A 66 -10.20 1.54 11.85
N SER A 67 -11.45 1.44 11.38
CA SER A 67 -12.60 2.13 11.99
C SER A 67 -12.74 1.81 13.48
N HIS A 68 -12.63 0.53 13.86
CA HIS A 68 -12.66 0.13 15.27
C HIS A 68 -11.59 0.84 16.11
N PHE A 69 -10.36 1.01 15.59
CA PHE A 69 -9.32 1.75 16.30
C PHE A 69 -9.58 3.26 16.31
N ALA A 70 -10.17 3.81 15.24
CA ALA A 70 -10.55 5.21 15.15
C ALA A 70 -11.65 5.57 16.14
N ASP A 71 -12.70 4.75 16.24
CA ASP A 71 -13.83 4.93 17.17
C ASP A 71 -13.37 4.91 18.64
N ARG A 72 -12.28 4.18 18.92
CA ARG A 72 -11.65 4.11 20.25
C ARG A 72 -10.63 5.23 20.51
N GLY A 73 -10.41 6.12 19.55
CA GLY A 73 -9.42 7.21 19.65
C GLY A 73 -7.96 6.74 19.66
N LEU A 74 -7.71 5.50 19.23
CA LEU A 74 -6.36 4.91 19.24
C LEU A 74 -5.54 5.29 18.01
N VAL A 75 -6.17 5.80 16.94
CA VAL A 75 -5.51 6.39 15.78
C VAL A 75 -5.89 7.86 15.61
N LYS A 76 -4.98 8.66 15.07
CA LYS A 76 -5.14 10.11 14.92
C LYS A 76 -5.22 10.51 13.44
N PRO A 77 -6.21 11.31 13.01
CA PRO A 77 -6.26 11.81 11.63
C PRO A 77 -5.11 12.78 11.32
N PRO A 78 -4.81 13.05 10.03
CA PRO A 78 -5.39 12.40 8.86
C PRO A 78 -4.93 10.95 8.69
N PHE A 79 -5.85 10.00 8.52
CA PHE A 79 -5.48 8.58 8.35
C PHE A 79 -4.92 8.37 6.95
N PHE A 80 -3.68 7.90 6.83
CA PHE A 80 -3.13 7.56 5.52
C PHE A 80 -3.47 6.11 5.19
N VAL A 81 -4.54 5.90 4.42
CA VAL A 81 -5.06 4.56 4.10
C VAL A 81 -4.46 4.10 2.79
N GLN A 82 -3.67 3.02 2.83
CA GLN A 82 -3.08 2.38 1.66
C GLN A 82 -3.90 1.15 1.30
N SER A 83 -4.62 1.17 0.18
CA SER A 83 -5.36 0.00 -0.30
C SER A 83 -4.49 -0.85 -1.21
N VAL A 84 -4.29 -2.11 -0.83
CA VAL A 84 -3.38 -3.05 -1.49
C VAL A 84 -4.16 -4.07 -2.29
N PHE A 85 -3.96 -4.05 -3.61
CA PHE A 85 -4.73 -4.87 -4.54
C PHE A 85 -3.87 -5.95 -5.21
N GLY A 86 -4.41 -7.18 -5.29
CA GLY A 86 -3.88 -8.23 -6.16
C GLY A 86 -2.89 -9.20 -5.53
N LEU A 87 -2.78 -9.22 -4.20
CA LEU A 87 -2.01 -10.24 -3.49
C LEU A 87 -2.91 -11.43 -3.16
N LEU A 88 -2.41 -12.64 -3.40
CA LEU A 88 -3.16 -13.86 -3.11
C LEU A 88 -3.39 -14.00 -1.60
N GLY A 89 -4.65 -13.89 -1.19
CA GLY A 89 -5.06 -13.83 0.22
C GLY A 89 -5.67 -12.49 0.66
N GLY A 90 -5.60 -11.47 -0.20
CA GLY A 90 -6.35 -10.22 -0.08
C GLY A 90 -7.31 -10.00 -1.25
N ILE A 91 -7.77 -8.75 -1.40
CA ILE A 91 -8.69 -8.31 -2.44
C ILE A 91 -8.03 -8.32 -3.83
N GLY A 92 -8.86 -8.52 -4.86
CA GLY A 92 -8.45 -8.60 -6.26
C GLY A 92 -8.00 -7.27 -6.87
N THR A 93 -7.78 -7.27 -8.18
CA THR A 93 -7.40 -6.07 -8.95
C THR A 93 -8.52 -5.58 -9.86
N HIS A 94 -9.74 -6.09 -9.68
CA HIS A 94 -10.87 -5.68 -10.52
C HIS A 94 -11.22 -4.21 -10.21
N PRO A 95 -11.63 -3.39 -11.21
CA PRO A 95 -12.01 -2.00 -10.95
C PRO A 95 -13.09 -1.82 -9.87
N GLU A 96 -14.02 -2.78 -9.76
CA GLU A 96 -15.02 -2.80 -8.68
C GLU A 96 -14.40 -2.98 -7.29
N ASP A 97 -13.31 -3.74 -7.16
CA ASP A 97 -12.59 -3.88 -5.89
C ASP A 97 -12.01 -2.53 -5.47
N VAL A 98 -11.41 -1.80 -6.42
CA VAL A 98 -10.84 -0.47 -6.22
C VAL A 98 -11.94 0.53 -5.81
N ALA A 99 -13.04 0.56 -6.56
CA ALA A 99 -14.18 1.42 -6.26
C ALA A 99 -14.84 1.09 -4.92
N HIS A 100 -14.91 -0.20 -4.55
CA HIS A 100 -15.53 -0.65 -3.31
C HIS A 100 -14.66 -0.31 -2.07
N MET A 101 -13.34 -0.45 -2.17
CA MET A 101 -12.40 -0.01 -1.12
C MET A 101 -12.54 1.51 -0.88
N LYS A 102 -12.53 2.32 -1.95
CA LYS A 102 -12.72 3.78 -1.84
C LYS A 102 -14.07 4.13 -1.20
N ARG A 103 -15.16 3.55 -1.72
CA ARG A 103 -16.52 3.78 -1.19
C ARG A 103 -16.64 3.42 0.29
N THR A 104 -15.97 2.36 0.72
CA THR A 104 -15.98 1.95 2.13
C THR A 104 -15.15 2.89 2.99
N ALA A 105 -13.96 3.30 2.54
CA ALA A 105 -13.16 4.29 3.24
C ALA A 105 -13.88 5.64 3.36
N ASP A 106 -14.54 6.12 2.29
CA ASP A 106 -15.34 7.35 2.31
C ASP A 106 -16.46 7.29 3.36
N ARG A 107 -17.18 6.15 3.40
CA ARG A 107 -18.27 5.94 4.35
C ARG A 107 -17.80 5.87 5.80
N LEU A 108 -16.62 5.30 6.06
CA LEU A 108 -16.09 5.10 7.41
C LEU A 108 -15.34 6.31 7.94
N PHE A 109 -14.61 7.03 7.09
CA PHE A 109 -13.65 8.05 7.52
C PHE A 109 -13.95 9.46 7.01
N GLY A 110 -14.89 9.63 6.08
CA GLY A 110 -15.28 10.94 5.56
C GLY A 110 -14.09 11.74 5.02
N ASP A 111 -13.86 12.94 5.55
CA ASP A 111 -12.76 13.84 5.17
C ASP A 111 -11.46 13.61 5.98
N GLN A 112 -11.50 12.71 6.97
CA GLN A 112 -10.42 12.47 7.93
C GLN A 112 -9.29 11.60 7.40
N PHE A 113 -9.37 11.15 6.14
CA PHE A 113 -8.37 10.25 5.56
C PHE A 113 -7.76 10.80 4.27
N ARG A 114 -6.58 10.29 3.94
CA ARG A 114 -5.92 10.43 2.66
C ARG A 114 -5.73 9.04 2.10
N TRP A 115 -6.26 8.82 0.91
CA TRP A 115 -6.25 7.51 0.28
C TRP A 115 -5.02 7.36 -0.61
N SER A 116 -4.38 6.20 -0.57
CA SER A 116 -3.35 5.77 -1.52
C SER A 116 -3.68 4.36 -2.01
N VAL A 117 -3.13 3.99 -3.16
CA VAL A 117 -3.28 2.63 -3.70
C VAL A 117 -1.95 2.03 -4.14
N LEU A 118 -1.88 0.70 -4.00
CA LEU A 118 -0.85 -0.17 -4.55
C LEU A 118 -1.53 -1.25 -5.41
N GLY A 119 -1.07 -1.42 -6.65
CA GLY A 119 -1.48 -2.55 -7.50
C GLY A 119 -0.35 -3.54 -7.73
N ALA A 120 -0.53 -4.80 -7.36
CA ALA A 120 0.51 -5.82 -7.50
C ALA A 120 0.85 -6.12 -8.97
N GLY A 121 2.16 -6.20 -9.26
CA GLY A 121 2.73 -6.61 -10.53
C GLY A 121 2.21 -5.79 -11.73
N ALA A 122 1.67 -6.47 -12.74
CA ALA A 122 1.17 -5.84 -13.97
C ALA A 122 -0.05 -4.93 -13.76
N SER A 123 -0.59 -4.83 -12.53
CA SER A 123 -1.72 -3.96 -12.21
C SER A 123 -1.29 -2.59 -11.68
N GLN A 124 -0.01 -2.40 -11.31
CA GLN A 124 0.52 -1.19 -10.67
C GLN A 124 0.05 0.11 -11.33
N LEU A 125 0.35 0.32 -12.61
CA LEU A 125 0.01 1.57 -13.30
C LEU A 125 -1.50 1.71 -13.58
N ARG A 126 -2.23 0.59 -13.77
CA ARG A 126 -3.69 0.62 -14.01
C ARG A 126 -4.47 1.00 -12.76
N ILE A 127 -4.02 0.53 -11.59
CA ILE A 127 -4.62 0.88 -10.31
C ILE A 127 -4.21 2.29 -9.88
N ALA A 128 -2.94 2.67 -10.11
CA ALA A 128 -2.50 4.06 -9.92
C ALA A 128 -3.34 5.05 -10.73
N ALA A 129 -3.62 4.77 -12.01
CA ALA A 129 -4.47 5.60 -12.84
C ALA A 129 -5.91 5.73 -12.30
N GLN A 130 -6.49 4.64 -11.80
CA GLN A 130 -7.83 4.67 -11.19
C GLN A 130 -7.84 5.52 -9.92
N SER A 131 -6.85 5.36 -9.03
CA SER A 131 -6.77 6.18 -7.82
C SER A 131 -6.59 7.66 -8.12
N ALA A 132 -5.67 8.00 -9.04
CA ALA A 132 -5.45 9.37 -9.48
C ALA A 132 -6.74 10.00 -10.02
N ALA A 133 -7.49 9.28 -10.86
CA ALA A 133 -8.79 9.74 -11.38
C ALA A 133 -9.87 9.90 -10.30
N LEU A 134 -9.75 9.21 -9.16
CA LEU A 134 -10.63 9.30 -8.00
C LEU A 134 -10.14 10.30 -6.93
N GLY A 135 -9.10 11.09 -7.24
CA GLY A 135 -8.51 12.06 -6.31
C GLY A 135 -7.69 11.45 -5.18
N GLY A 136 -7.22 10.22 -5.35
CA GLY A 136 -6.32 9.53 -4.42
C GLY A 136 -4.83 9.71 -4.75
N ASN A 137 -3.99 9.29 -3.81
CA ASN A 137 -2.55 9.18 -3.98
C ASN A 137 -2.20 7.81 -4.61
N ILE A 138 -0.94 7.65 -5.04
CA ILE A 138 -0.46 6.43 -5.69
C ILE A 138 0.85 5.96 -5.08
N ARG A 139 1.04 4.64 -5.06
CA ARG A 139 2.30 3.99 -4.72
C ARG A 139 2.81 3.18 -5.91
N VAL A 140 4.11 3.34 -6.20
CA VAL A 140 4.84 2.54 -7.19
C VAL A 140 6.21 2.19 -6.65
N GLY A 141 6.79 1.12 -7.17
CA GLY A 141 8.12 0.66 -6.80
C GLY A 141 8.35 -0.80 -7.15
N LEU A 142 9.62 -1.20 -7.12
CA LEU A 142 10.09 -2.55 -7.41
C LEU A 142 9.62 -3.57 -6.38
N GLU A 143 9.28 -3.12 -5.17
CA GLU A 143 8.61 -3.93 -4.15
C GLU A 143 7.28 -4.49 -4.68
N ASP A 144 6.49 -3.64 -5.34
CA ASP A 144 5.13 -3.99 -5.74
C ASP A 144 5.09 -4.60 -7.15
N SER A 145 6.04 -4.25 -8.01
CA SER A 145 6.13 -4.76 -9.39
C SER A 145 7.55 -4.70 -9.93
N LEU A 146 8.03 -5.79 -10.52
CA LEU A 146 9.32 -5.83 -11.22
C LEU A 146 9.26 -5.22 -12.64
N TRP A 147 8.10 -4.73 -13.08
CA TRP A 147 7.85 -4.42 -14.50
C TRP A 147 7.68 -2.92 -14.75
N ALA A 148 8.25 -2.43 -15.86
CA ALA A 148 8.01 -1.10 -16.44
C ALA A 148 6.97 -1.16 -17.58
N GLY A 149 6.42 -2.34 -17.87
CA GLY A 149 5.47 -2.60 -18.94
C GLY A 149 5.37 -4.09 -19.23
N LYS A 150 4.45 -4.47 -20.12
CA LYS A 150 4.24 -5.89 -20.48
C LYS A 150 5.54 -6.51 -21.00
N GLY A 151 6.07 -7.49 -20.26
CA GLY A 151 7.31 -8.20 -20.61
C GLY A 151 8.60 -7.39 -20.48
N LYS A 152 8.55 -6.18 -19.89
CA LYS A 152 9.72 -5.32 -19.72
C LYS A 152 10.02 -5.11 -18.24
N LEU A 153 11.15 -5.63 -17.77
CA LEU A 153 11.62 -5.37 -16.41
C LEU A 153 11.92 -3.87 -16.24
N ALA A 154 11.55 -3.33 -15.08
CA ALA A 154 11.95 -1.99 -14.67
C ALA A 154 13.44 -2.01 -14.29
N LYS A 155 14.19 -1.02 -14.77
CA LYS A 155 15.62 -0.89 -14.48
C LYS A 155 15.89 -0.24 -13.12
N SER A 156 14.93 0.52 -12.62
CA SER A 156 15.01 1.22 -11.34
C SER A 156 13.62 1.65 -10.86
N ASN A 157 13.51 1.97 -9.56
CA ASN A 157 12.32 2.64 -9.02
C ASN A 157 12.04 3.98 -9.74
N VAL A 158 13.09 4.70 -10.16
CA VAL A 158 12.95 5.99 -10.88
C VAL A 158 12.19 5.80 -12.19
N GLU A 159 12.42 4.71 -12.91
CA GLU A 159 11.68 4.42 -14.15
C GLU A 159 10.16 4.32 -13.88
N GLN A 160 9.76 3.64 -12.81
CA GLN A 160 8.35 3.52 -12.43
C GLN A 160 7.76 4.84 -11.91
N VAL A 161 8.52 5.63 -11.15
CA VAL A 161 8.12 6.98 -10.72
C VAL A 161 7.86 7.88 -11.92
N VAL A 162 8.73 7.85 -12.94
CA VAL A 162 8.56 8.63 -14.18
C VAL A 162 7.31 8.19 -14.95
N LEU A 163 7.03 6.89 -15.02
CA LEU A 163 5.81 6.38 -15.66
C LEU A 163 4.54 6.82 -14.92
N ALA A 164 4.57 6.75 -13.58
CA ALA A 164 3.46 7.18 -12.74
C ALA A 164 3.22 8.69 -12.82
N ARG A 165 4.28 9.50 -12.80
CA ARG A 165 4.22 10.96 -12.97
C ARG A 165 3.56 11.37 -14.28
N LYS A 166 3.86 10.67 -15.39
CA LYS A 166 3.21 10.94 -16.69
C LYS A 166 1.68 10.74 -16.64
N ILE A 167 1.20 9.78 -15.84
CA ILE A 167 -0.25 9.56 -15.66
C ILE A 167 -0.84 10.75 -14.89
N ILE A 168 -0.21 11.17 -13.80
CA ILE A 168 -0.64 12.31 -12.97
C ILE A 168 -0.71 13.59 -13.81
N GLU A 169 0.38 13.93 -14.50
CA GLU A 169 0.46 15.14 -15.33
C GLU A 169 -0.52 15.08 -16.51
N GLY A 170 -0.71 13.90 -17.11
CA GLY A 170 -1.69 13.69 -18.19
C GLY A 170 -3.14 13.89 -17.76
N LEU A 171 -3.45 13.75 -16.46
CA LEU A 171 -4.76 14.05 -15.87
C LEU A 171 -4.88 15.51 -15.39
N GLY A 172 -3.86 16.34 -15.61
CA GLY A 172 -3.86 17.76 -15.20
C GLY A 172 -3.56 17.98 -13.71
N MET A 173 -2.93 17.01 -13.05
CA MET A 173 -2.52 17.09 -11.64
C MET A 173 -1.01 17.32 -11.50
N GLU A 174 -0.59 17.72 -10.30
CA GLU A 174 0.82 17.90 -9.93
C GLU A 174 1.25 16.91 -8.83
N VAL A 175 2.54 16.60 -8.79
CA VAL A 175 3.12 15.70 -7.78
C VAL A 175 3.54 16.50 -6.57
N ALA A 176 3.06 16.10 -5.39
CA ALA A 176 3.47 16.70 -4.12
C ALA A 176 4.98 16.54 -3.89
N THR A 177 5.61 17.63 -3.49
CA THR A 177 6.94 17.66 -2.90
C THR A 177 6.95 16.93 -1.55
N PRO A 178 8.13 16.54 -1.04
CA PRO A 178 8.22 15.95 0.30
C PRO A 178 7.66 16.85 1.42
N ASP A 179 7.79 18.18 1.31
CA ASP A 179 7.26 19.11 2.31
C ASP A 179 5.73 19.19 2.27
N GLU A 180 5.14 19.24 1.07
CA GLU A 180 3.68 19.17 0.91
C GLU A 180 3.15 17.83 1.44
N ALA A 181 3.83 16.72 1.16
CA ALA A 181 3.45 15.41 1.71
C ALA A 181 3.51 15.40 3.25
N ARG A 182 4.50 16.04 3.86
CA ARG A 182 4.58 16.18 5.32
C ARG A 182 3.41 16.99 5.88
N GLU A 183 3.04 18.08 5.21
CA GLU A 183 1.89 18.90 5.60
C GLU A 183 0.57 18.10 5.48
N ILE A 184 0.30 17.52 4.31
CA ILE A 184 -0.89 16.72 4.00
C ILE A 184 -1.08 15.59 5.00
N LEU A 185 0.01 14.93 5.38
CA LEU A 185 0.00 13.77 6.27
C LEU A 185 0.32 14.11 7.73
N SER A 186 0.52 15.40 8.06
CA SER A 186 0.88 15.87 9.41
C SER A 186 2.12 15.19 10.02
N LEU A 187 3.16 14.96 9.22
CA LEU A 187 4.38 14.28 9.64
C LEU A 187 5.27 15.19 10.51
N LYS A 188 6.07 14.57 11.40
CA LYS A 188 6.87 15.30 12.41
C LYS A 188 8.02 16.16 11.87
N GLY A 189 8.47 15.92 10.63
CA GLY A 189 9.65 16.54 10.04
C GLY A 189 10.84 15.58 9.95
N GLY A 190 11.72 15.82 8.97
CA GLY A 190 12.91 14.99 8.74
C GLY A 190 14.02 15.21 9.78
N ASP A 191 14.01 16.34 10.49
CA ASP A 191 14.91 16.70 11.58
C ASP A 191 14.58 16.00 12.91
N LYS A 192 13.43 15.33 13.00
CA LYS A 192 12.93 14.67 14.22
C LYS A 192 12.94 13.14 14.15
N VAL A 193 13.85 12.60 13.35
CA VAL A 193 14.09 11.16 13.19
C VAL A 193 15.44 10.78 13.77
N ALA A 194 15.61 9.51 14.15
CA ALA A 194 16.80 9.01 14.85
C ALA A 194 17.68 8.14 13.93
N PHE A 195 18.07 8.68 12.77
CA PHE A 195 19.00 8.06 11.82
C PHE A 195 19.84 9.13 11.10
#